data_AF-A0A923YIP4-F1
#
_entry.id   AF-A0A923YIP4-F1
#
_cell.length_a   1.000
_cell.length_b   1.000
_cell.length_c   1.000
_cell.angle_alpha   90.00
_cell.angle_beta   90.00
_cell.angle_gamma   90.00
#
_symmetry.space_group_name_H-M   'P 1'
#
loop_
_entity.id
_entity.type
_entity.pdbx_description
1 polymer ?
#
loop_
_entity_poly.entity_id
_entity_poly.type
_entity_poly.pdbx_seq_one_letter_code
_entity_poly.pdbx_strand_id
1 'polypeptide(L)'
;MASQSTTKKPKSTWLNLAIDFGPLLVFFLAYRYFGPPGSGPGDANGAGFGSAIAVTKSTAVFMVATVIALVVSKWKLGKIAPMLWLSAVLIVGFGTLTVLLGDPFWIQVKPTAIYLLFAATLFIGLWRGKPMLRYLLEAAFEGLDHEGWLKLSRNWGFFFLFLAGLNEVLRHTLSFDTWLAAKVWGVTSLSFLFTFTQLPMLLRHGLTQEAKPEAEANPPHD
;
A
#
# COMPACT_ATOMS: atom_id res chain seq x y z
N MET A 1 -2.28 -26.53 43.37
CA MET A 1 -1.28 -25.51 42.97
C MET A 1 -1.79 -24.85 41.70
N ALA A 2 -2.16 -23.57 41.76
CA ALA A 2 -2.81 -22.84 40.67
C ALA A 2 -1.77 -22.35 39.64
N SER A 3 -1.98 -22.67 38.36
CA SER A 3 -1.24 -22.09 37.24
C SER A 3 -1.48 -20.58 37.16
N GLN A 4 -0.39 -19.81 37.20
CA GLN A 4 -0.41 -18.37 36.97
C GLN A 4 -0.73 -18.10 35.49
N SER A 5 -1.90 -17.54 35.21
CA SER A 5 -2.24 -16.98 33.91
C SER A 5 -1.51 -15.64 33.74
N THR A 6 -0.44 -15.62 32.95
CA THR A 6 0.20 -14.37 32.54
C THR A 6 -0.73 -13.62 31.59
N THR A 7 -1.55 -12.71 32.11
CA THR A 7 -2.37 -11.79 31.33
C THR A 7 -1.46 -10.81 30.57
N LYS A 8 -1.24 -11.10 29.28
CA LYS A 8 -0.53 -10.20 28.36
C LYS A 8 -1.37 -8.92 28.22
N LYS A 9 -0.88 -7.80 28.79
CA LYS A 9 -1.50 -6.47 28.63
C LYS A 9 -1.78 -6.19 27.15
N PRO A 10 -2.98 -5.71 26.78
CA PRO A 10 -3.26 -5.33 25.40
C PRO A 10 -2.30 -4.20 25.01
N LYS A 11 -1.40 -4.46 24.06
CA LYS A 11 -0.54 -3.41 23.48
C LYS A 11 -1.49 -2.36 22.90
N SER A 12 -1.36 -1.13 23.39
CA SER A 12 -2.33 -0.04 23.25
C SER A 12 -2.80 0.19 21.80
N THR A 13 -4.00 -0.27 21.48
CA THR A 13 -4.71 -0.07 20.21
C THR A 13 -4.75 1.41 19.80
N TRP A 14 -4.92 2.31 20.77
CA TRP A 14 -4.91 3.76 20.58
C TRP A 14 -3.56 4.33 20.13
N LEU A 15 -2.45 3.72 20.54
CA LEU A 15 -1.12 4.17 20.12
C LEU A 15 -0.87 3.78 18.66
N ASN A 16 -1.28 2.59 18.24
CA ASN A 16 -1.19 2.16 16.84
C ASN A 16 -2.04 3.07 15.96
N LEU A 17 -3.28 3.33 16.37
CA LEU A 17 -4.18 4.24 15.66
C LEU A 17 -3.59 5.66 15.53
N ALA A 18 -3.01 6.19 16.60
CA ALA A 18 -2.36 7.51 16.56
C ALA A 18 -1.13 7.53 15.65
N ILE A 19 -0.39 6.43 15.55
CA ILE A 19 0.79 6.31 14.68
C ILE A 19 0.38 6.18 13.21
N ASP A 20 -0.69 5.43 12.93
CA ASP A 20 -1.13 5.15 11.56
C ASP A 20 -1.89 6.34 10.95
N PHE A 21 -2.70 7.04 11.75
CA PHE A 21 -3.52 8.16 11.29
C PHE A 21 -2.94 9.54 11.65
N GLY A 22 -1.98 9.62 12.57
CA GLY A 22 -1.36 10.87 13.02
C GLY A 22 -0.72 11.67 11.89
N PRO A 23 0.14 11.06 11.05
CA PRO A 23 0.72 11.75 9.90
C PRO A 23 -0.35 12.30 8.96
N LEU A 24 -1.38 11.51 8.69
CA LEU A 24 -2.48 11.91 7.80
C LEU A 24 -3.23 13.12 8.37
N LEU A 25 -3.50 13.15 9.68
CA LEU A 25 -4.10 14.29 10.34
C LEU A 25 -3.21 15.54 10.25
N VAL A 26 -1.90 15.38 10.43
CA VAL A 26 -0.92 16.47 10.27
C VAL A 26 -0.89 17.02 8.84
N PHE A 27 -1.02 16.15 7.81
CA PHE A 27 -1.15 16.58 6.42
C PHE A 27 -2.35 17.51 6.23
N PHE A 28 -3.53 17.11 6.74
CA PHE A 28 -4.74 17.90 6.60
C PHE A 28 -4.66 19.25 7.34
N LEU A 29 -4.04 19.28 8.51
CA LEU A 29 -3.79 20.54 9.23
C LEU A 29 -2.83 21.46 8.48
N ALA A 30 -1.74 20.91 7.93
CA ALA A 30 -0.81 21.66 7.10
C ALA A 30 -1.49 22.20 5.84
N TYR A 31 -2.33 21.40 5.20
CA TYR A 31 -3.08 21.83 4.02
C TYR A 31 -4.07 22.94 4.35
N ARG A 32 -4.75 22.87 5.50
CA ARG A 32 -5.64 23.94 5.98
C ARG A 32 -4.91 25.25 6.28
N TYR A 33 -3.62 25.17 6.63
CA TYR A 33 -2.77 26.31 6.94
C TYR A 33 -2.13 26.93 5.69
N PHE A 34 -1.66 26.10 4.75
CA PHE A 34 -1.02 26.56 3.51
C PHE A 34 -2.01 26.80 2.36
N GLY A 35 -3.23 26.27 2.45
CA GLY A 35 -4.28 26.42 1.46
C GLY A 35 -4.98 27.79 1.53
N PRO A 36 -5.64 28.22 0.44
CA PRO A 36 -6.43 29.45 0.42
C PRO A 36 -7.53 29.46 1.49
N PRO A 37 -7.94 30.63 2.01
CA PRO A 37 -9.06 30.72 2.94
C PRO A 37 -10.32 30.09 2.34
N GLY A 38 -10.84 29.03 2.96
CA GLY A 38 -12.03 28.30 2.49
C GLY A 38 -11.77 26.89 1.97
N SER A 39 -10.52 26.48 1.69
CA SER A 39 -10.19 25.13 1.20
C SER A 39 -10.20 24.09 2.32
N GLY A 40 -11.37 23.81 2.88
CA GLY A 40 -11.61 22.75 3.86
C GLY A 40 -11.89 21.39 3.23
N PRO A 41 -11.84 20.29 4.00
CA PRO A 41 -12.23 18.97 3.52
C PRO A 41 -13.70 18.97 3.09
N GLY A 42 -13.97 18.75 1.80
CA GLY A 42 -15.32 18.68 1.24
C GLY A 42 -15.76 19.88 0.39
N ASP A 43 -14.90 20.87 0.17
CA ASP A 43 -15.20 21.96 -0.76
C ASP A 43 -15.04 21.48 -2.21
N ALA A 44 -16.16 21.26 -2.89
CA ALA A 44 -16.23 20.86 -4.30
C ALA A 44 -16.07 22.05 -5.27
N ASN A 45 -16.14 23.29 -4.78
CA ASN A 45 -16.09 24.51 -5.60
C ASN A 45 -14.77 25.28 -5.45
N GLY A 46 -13.98 25.00 -4.42
CA GLY A 46 -12.59 25.44 -4.27
C GLY A 46 -11.63 24.58 -5.09
N ALA A 47 -11.63 24.74 -6.41
CA ALA A 47 -10.62 24.30 -7.38
C ALA A 47 -9.83 23.02 -7.01
N GLY A 48 -10.12 21.90 -7.69
CA GLY A 48 -9.32 20.68 -7.59
C GLY A 48 -7.81 20.96 -7.63
N PHE A 49 -7.01 20.24 -6.83
CA PHE A 49 -5.56 20.50 -6.70
C PHE A 49 -5.24 21.99 -6.37
N GLY A 50 -5.98 22.61 -5.44
CA GLY A 50 -5.88 24.03 -5.06
C GLY A 50 -4.51 24.45 -4.48
N SER A 51 -3.69 25.01 -5.38
CA SER A 51 -2.27 25.37 -5.28
C SER A 51 -1.34 24.16 -5.12
N ALA A 52 -0.65 23.80 -6.20
CA ALA A 52 0.44 22.84 -6.19
C ALA A 52 1.43 23.09 -5.04
N ILE A 53 1.65 24.36 -4.68
CA ILE A 53 2.49 24.78 -3.56
C ILE A 53 1.95 24.31 -2.18
N ALA A 54 0.66 24.44 -1.90
CA ALA A 54 0.09 23.97 -0.62
C ALA A 54 0.12 22.45 -0.53
N VAL A 55 -0.17 21.75 -1.63
CA VAL A 55 -0.05 20.29 -1.70
C VAL A 55 1.40 19.85 -1.49
N THR A 56 2.37 20.46 -2.19
CA THR A 56 3.79 20.14 -2.05
C THR A 56 4.31 20.39 -0.62
N LYS A 57 3.97 21.53 -0.02
CA LYS A 57 4.37 21.85 1.36
C LYS A 57 3.73 20.90 2.37
N SER A 58 2.44 20.59 2.21
CA SER A 58 1.73 19.67 3.11
C SER A 58 2.27 18.25 3.00
N THR A 59 2.61 17.79 1.79
CA THR A 59 3.28 16.51 1.56
C THR A 59 4.65 16.47 2.23
N ALA A 60 5.44 17.55 2.20
CA ALA A 60 6.71 17.62 2.92
C ALA A 60 6.54 17.47 4.44
N VAL A 61 5.54 18.16 5.01
CA VAL A 61 5.22 18.04 6.44
C VAL A 61 4.72 16.64 6.78
N PHE A 62 3.89 16.03 5.93
CA PHE A 62 3.43 14.65 6.08
C PHE A 62 4.58 13.64 6.08
N MET A 63 5.56 13.81 5.18
CA MET A 63 6.75 12.95 5.14
C MET A 63 7.53 13.04 6.46
N VAL A 64 7.77 14.24 6.97
CA VAL A 64 8.45 14.43 8.26
C VAL A 64 7.65 13.82 9.41
N ALA A 65 6.33 14.04 9.45
CA ALA A 65 5.45 13.48 10.47
C ALA A 65 5.42 11.94 10.43
N THR A 66 5.44 11.35 9.24
CA THR A 66 5.50 9.89 9.03
C THR A 66 6.82 9.34 9.56
N VAL A 67 7.95 9.99 9.26
CA VAL A 67 9.26 9.59 9.78
C VAL A 67 9.29 9.65 11.31
N ILE A 68 8.75 10.72 11.91
CA ILE A 68 8.67 10.87 13.36
C ILE A 68 7.78 9.77 13.97
N ALA A 69 6.60 9.53 13.40
CA ALA A 69 5.67 8.49 13.86
C ALA A 69 6.32 7.10 13.82
N LEU A 70 7.10 6.81 12.78
CA LEU A 70 7.86 5.56 12.65
C LEU A 70 8.99 5.44 13.67
N VAL A 71 9.74 6.51 13.93
CA VAL A 71 10.80 6.53 14.95
C VAL A 71 10.20 6.32 16.35
N VAL A 72 9.10 7.01 16.66
CA VAL A 72 8.37 6.85 17.93
C VAL A 72 7.76 5.46 18.06
N SER A 73 7.20 4.91 16.98
CA SER A 73 6.71 3.53 16.92
C SER A 73 7.82 2.53 17.20
N LYS A 74 8.99 2.70 16.56
CA LYS A 74 10.17 1.85 16.80
C LYS A 74 10.64 1.90 18.25
N TRP A 75 10.67 3.09 18.86
CA TRP A 75 11.08 3.28 20.26
C TRP A 75 10.07 2.74 21.27
N LYS A 76 8.76 2.89 21.04
CA LYS A 76 7.72 2.49 22.01
C LYS A 76 7.19 1.06 21.82
N LEU A 77 7.05 0.58 20.58
CA LEU A 77 6.41 -0.71 20.26
C LEU A 77 7.41 -1.83 19.98
N GLY A 78 8.69 -1.49 19.78
CA GLY A 78 9.81 -2.43 19.62
C GLY A 78 9.81 -3.24 18.32
N LYS A 79 8.76 -3.15 17.50
CA LYS A 79 8.65 -3.77 16.17
C LYS A 79 7.91 -2.83 15.23
N ILE A 80 8.51 -2.55 14.08
CA ILE A 80 7.84 -1.83 12.98
C ILE A 80 7.12 -2.90 12.14
N ALA A 81 5.82 -2.72 11.88
CA ALA A 81 5.10 -3.60 10.97
C ALA A 81 5.81 -3.57 9.58
N PRO A 82 6.12 -4.73 8.97
CA PRO A 82 6.83 -4.78 7.69
C PRO A 82 6.20 -3.90 6.60
N MET A 83 4.87 -3.79 6.63
CA MET A 83 4.07 -2.98 5.72
C MET A 83 4.30 -1.46 5.92
N LEU A 84 4.43 -0.99 7.16
CA LEU A 84 4.79 0.40 7.46
C LEU A 84 6.23 0.72 7.05
N TRP A 85 7.16 -0.22 7.24
CA TRP A 85 8.55 -0.04 6.84
C TRP A 85 8.70 0.06 5.31
N LEU A 86 7.96 -0.77 4.57
CA LEU A 86 7.91 -0.72 3.11
C LEU A 86 7.34 0.63 2.63
N SER A 87 6.21 1.07 3.21
CA SER A 87 5.59 2.37 2.89
C SER A 87 6.52 3.54 3.21
N ALA A 88 7.24 3.49 4.34
CA ALA A 88 8.21 4.51 4.74
C ALA A 88 9.38 4.61 3.77
N VAL A 89 9.96 3.46 3.39
CA VAL A 89 11.06 3.39 2.43
C VAL A 89 10.59 3.85 1.06
N LEU A 90 9.35 3.56 0.65
CA LEU A 90 8.81 4.12 -0.58
C LEU A 90 8.63 5.63 -0.48
N ILE A 91 8.00 6.15 0.57
CA ILE A 91 7.71 7.59 0.70
C ILE A 91 9.00 8.40 0.83
N VAL A 92 9.93 7.97 1.68
CA VAL A 92 11.22 8.67 1.87
C VAL A 92 12.14 8.40 0.68
N GLY A 93 12.26 7.16 0.23
CA GLY A 93 13.10 6.80 -0.91
C GLY A 93 12.66 7.47 -2.21
N PHE A 94 11.38 7.39 -2.57
CA PHE A 94 10.87 8.07 -3.77
C PHE A 94 10.72 9.57 -3.58
N GLY A 95 10.31 10.05 -2.40
CA GLY A 95 10.12 11.48 -2.12
C GLY A 95 11.44 12.25 -2.14
N THR A 96 12.48 11.75 -1.47
CA THR A 96 13.82 12.37 -1.45
C THR A 96 14.47 12.32 -2.84
N LEU A 97 14.29 11.23 -3.57
CA LEU A 97 14.84 11.05 -4.91
C LEU A 97 14.13 11.93 -5.97
N THR A 98 12.88 12.30 -5.74
CA THR A 98 12.13 13.27 -6.56
C THR A 98 12.65 14.70 -6.36
N VAL A 99 13.04 15.05 -5.13
CA VAL A 99 13.59 16.38 -4.80
C VAL A 99 15.04 16.53 -5.27
N LEU A 100 15.84 15.46 -5.22
CA LEU A 100 17.28 15.54 -5.51
C LEU A 100 17.66 15.42 -6.98
N LEU A 101 16.91 14.67 -7.79
CA LEU A 101 17.35 14.39 -9.17
C LEU A 101 16.88 15.41 -10.19
N GLY A 102 15.81 16.17 -9.93
CA GLY A 102 15.35 17.27 -10.80
C GLY A 102 15.03 16.91 -12.27
N ASP A 103 15.22 15.65 -12.67
CA ASP A 103 15.12 15.17 -14.05
C ASP A 103 13.91 14.22 -14.21
N PRO A 104 12.89 14.64 -14.97
CA PRO A 104 11.69 13.86 -15.29
C PRO A 104 11.98 12.46 -15.85
N PHE A 105 13.08 12.29 -16.60
CA PHE A 105 13.42 11.03 -17.27
C PHE A 105 13.63 9.89 -16.27
N TRP A 106 14.43 10.14 -15.22
CA TRP A 106 14.73 9.15 -14.20
C TRP A 106 13.53 8.83 -13.28
N ILE A 107 12.54 9.71 -13.23
CA ILE A 107 11.28 9.49 -12.50
C ILE A 107 10.37 8.52 -13.26
N GLN A 108 10.39 8.58 -14.61
CA GLN A 108 9.53 7.76 -15.48
C GLN A 108 10.05 6.34 -15.71
N VAL A 109 11.36 6.13 -15.68
CA VAL A 109 11.99 4.81 -15.94
C VAL A 109 11.94 3.89 -14.71
N LYS A 110 12.01 4.43 -13.49
CA LYS A 110 12.00 3.65 -12.23
C LYS A 110 10.80 2.68 -12.12
N PRO A 111 9.55 3.07 -12.41
CA PRO A 111 8.41 2.16 -12.36
C PRO A 111 8.56 0.95 -13.29
N THR A 112 9.01 1.15 -14.54
CA THR A 112 9.22 0.04 -15.48
C THR A 112 10.20 -0.98 -14.92
N ALA A 113 11.34 -0.53 -14.39
CA ALA A 113 12.34 -1.42 -13.81
C ALA A 113 11.80 -2.24 -12.63
N ILE A 114 11.01 -1.61 -11.75
CA ILE A 114 10.39 -2.26 -10.59
C ILE A 114 9.34 -3.28 -11.04
N TYR A 115 8.48 -2.93 -12.00
CA TYR A 115 7.47 -3.85 -12.54
C TYR A 115 8.13 -5.06 -13.21
N LEU A 116 9.18 -4.86 -14.00
CA LEU A 116 9.95 -5.95 -14.60
C LEU A 116 10.63 -6.83 -13.54
N LEU A 117 11.17 -6.24 -12.48
CA LEU A 117 11.77 -6.98 -11.37
C LEU A 117 10.74 -7.84 -10.64
N PHE A 118 9.56 -7.31 -10.33
CA PHE A 118 8.48 -8.08 -9.72
C PHE A 118 7.98 -9.19 -10.64
N ALA A 119 7.74 -8.87 -11.92
CA ALA A 119 7.36 -9.87 -12.91
C ALA A 119 8.39 -11.00 -12.98
N ALA A 120 9.68 -10.68 -13.15
CA ALA A 120 10.75 -11.66 -13.21
C ALA A 120 10.82 -12.51 -11.94
N THR A 121 10.73 -11.89 -10.76
CA THR A 121 10.75 -12.60 -9.48
C THR A 121 9.58 -13.58 -9.36
N LEU A 122 8.36 -13.16 -9.76
CA LEU A 122 7.18 -14.01 -9.75
C LEU A 122 7.33 -15.17 -10.75
N PHE A 123 7.81 -14.91 -11.97
CA PHE A 123 8.03 -15.96 -12.97
C PHE A 123 9.14 -16.94 -12.59
N ILE A 124 10.25 -16.46 -12.02
CA ILE A 124 11.32 -17.32 -11.48
C ILE A 124 10.77 -18.18 -10.33
N GLY A 125 9.94 -17.58 -9.46
CA GLY A 125 9.22 -18.30 -8.41
C GLY A 125 8.34 -19.40 -8.97
N LEU A 126 7.52 -19.07 -9.97
CA LEU A 126 6.67 -20.01 -10.68
C LEU A 126 7.45 -21.17 -11.30
N TRP A 127 8.57 -20.87 -11.96
CA TRP A 127 9.41 -21.90 -12.58
C TRP A 127 10.02 -22.84 -11.54
N ARG A 128 10.22 -22.36 -10.32
CA ARG A 128 10.65 -23.15 -9.15
C ARG A 128 9.49 -23.81 -8.39
N GLY A 129 8.24 -23.68 -8.85
CA GLY A 129 7.05 -24.18 -8.15
C GLY A 129 6.78 -23.49 -6.81
N LYS A 130 7.35 -22.30 -6.58
CA LYS A 130 7.22 -21.57 -5.31
C LYS A 130 6.42 -20.28 -5.53
N PRO A 131 5.22 -20.14 -4.94
CA PRO A 131 4.41 -18.95 -5.12
C PRO A 131 4.97 -17.78 -4.30
N MET A 132 5.84 -16.99 -4.93
CA MET A 132 6.53 -15.87 -4.25
C MET A 132 5.56 -14.83 -3.70
N LEU A 133 4.38 -14.68 -4.31
CA LEU A 133 3.37 -13.74 -3.83
C LEU A 133 2.77 -14.14 -2.48
N ARG A 134 2.83 -15.43 -2.11
CA ARG A 134 2.39 -15.92 -0.80
C ARG A 134 3.10 -15.22 0.34
N TYR A 135 4.42 -15.07 0.26
CA TYR A 135 5.20 -14.41 1.32
C TYR A 135 4.76 -12.96 1.61
N LEU A 136 4.10 -12.31 0.65
CA LEU A 136 3.67 -10.92 0.77
C LEU A 136 2.19 -10.79 1.14
N LEU A 137 1.34 -11.70 0.67
CA LEU A 137 -0.12 -11.59 0.77
C LEU A 137 -0.77 -12.71 1.60
N GLU A 138 0.00 -13.60 2.22
CA GLU A 138 -0.54 -14.71 3.02
C GLU A 138 -1.49 -14.22 4.12
N ALA A 139 -1.16 -13.13 4.80
CA ALA A 139 -2.03 -12.52 5.81
C ALA A 139 -3.32 -11.88 5.25
N ALA A 140 -3.38 -11.63 3.94
CA ALA A 140 -4.56 -11.04 3.29
C ALA A 140 -5.48 -12.11 2.67
N PHE A 141 -4.95 -13.31 2.40
CA PHE A 141 -5.64 -14.40 1.73
C PHE A 141 -5.41 -15.71 2.49
N GLU A 142 -5.83 -15.73 3.75
CA GLU A 142 -5.80 -16.93 4.59
C GLU A 142 -6.70 -18.02 3.98
N GLY A 143 -6.27 -19.28 4.11
CA GLY A 143 -6.99 -20.43 3.54
C GLY A 143 -6.80 -20.69 2.04
N LEU A 144 -6.03 -19.89 1.29
CA LEU A 144 -5.76 -20.16 -0.13
C LEU A 144 -4.80 -21.35 -0.32
N ASP A 145 -5.20 -22.30 -1.17
CA ASP A 145 -4.41 -23.52 -1.45
C ASP A 145 -3.15 -23.24 -2.30
N HIS A 146 -2.25 -24.22 -2.37
CA HIS A 146 -0.97 -24.07 -3.07
C HIS A 146 -1.15 -23.79 -4.58
N GLU A 147 -2.13 -24.42 -5.22
CA GLU A 147 -2.43 -24.17 -6.64
C GLU A 147 -2.97 -22.76 -6.88
N GLY A 148 -3.84 -22.26 -6.01
CA GLY A 148 -4.38 -20.91 -6.02
C GLY A 148 -3.26 -19.89 -5.87
N TRP A 149 -2.31 -20.13 -4.97
CA TRP A 149 -1.12 -19.29 -4.82
C TRP A 149 -0.23 -19.26 -6.06
N LEU A 150 -0.06 -20.38 -6.78
CA LEU A 150 0.68 -20.44 -8.04
C LEU A 150 -0.06 -19.69 -9.16
N LYS A 151 -1.38 -19.90 -9.29
CA LYS A 151 -2.24 -19.21 -10.27
C LYS A 151 -2.28 -17.70 -10.00
N LEU A 152 -2.37 -17.29 -8.74
CA LEU A 152 -2.32 -15.89 -8.32
C LEU A 152 -0.96 -15.27 -8.67
N SER A 153 0.14 -15.93 -8.29
CA SER A 153 1.49 -15.48 -8.62
C SER A 153 1.70 -15.33 -10.14
N ARG A 154 1.12 -16.24 -10.94
CA ARG A 154 1.13 -16.18 -12.41
C ARG A 154 0.43 -14.93 -12.93
N ASN A 155 -0.81 -14.74 -12.49
CA ASN A 155 -1.68 -13.67 -12.98
C ASN A 155 -1.09 -12.30 -12.60
N TRP A 156 -0.54 -12.17 -11.39
CA TRP A 156 0.20 -10.98 -10.98
C TRP A 156 1.49 -10.77 -11.76
N GLY A 157 2.22 -11.84 -12.11
CA GLY A 157 3.39 -11.76 -12.99
C GLY A 157 3.07 -11.15 -14.34
N PHE A 158 1.98 -11.60 -14.99
CA PHE A 158 1.50 -11.01 -16.24
C PHE A 158 0.99 -9.59 -16.05
N PHE A 159 0.32 -9.29 -14.94
CA PHE A 159 -0.15 -7.95 -14.64
C PHE A 159 1.01 -6.95 -14.50
N PHE A 160 2.10 -7.34 -13.84
CA PHE A 160 3.30 -6.51 -13.75
C PHE A 160 3.99 -6.32 -15.11
N LEU A 161 4.06 -7.35 -15.97
CA LEU A 161 4.54 -7.16 -17.34
C LEU A 161 3.65 -6.20 -18.14
N PHE A 162 2.33 -6.31 -17.99
CA PHE A 162 1.39 -5.40 -18.61
C PHE A 162 1.60 -3.96 -18.13
N LEU A 163 1.77 -3.74 -16.82
CA LEU A 163 2.08 -2.42 -16.26
C LEU A 163 3.42 -1.87 -16.74
N ALA A 164 4.44 -2.72 -16.90
CA ALA A 164 5.73 -2.33 -17.45
C ALA A 164 5.59 -1.83 -18.89
N GLY A 165 4.90 -2.60 -19.75
CA GLY A 165 4.61 -2.20 -21.13
C GLY A 165 3.74 -0.95 -21.21
N LEU A 166 2.70 -0.87 -20.38
CA LEU A 166 1.83 0.30 -20.31
C LEU A 166 2.62 1.54 -19.88
N ASN A 167 3.45 1.47 -18.85
CA ASN A 167 4.27 2.61 -18.41
C ASN A 167 5.26 3.06 -19.51
N GLU A 168 5.84 2.11 -20.24
CA GLU A 168 6.73 2.39 -21.37
C GLU A 168 5.98 3.14 -22.50
N VAL A 169 4.79 2.67 -22.88
CA VAL A 169 3.95 3.36 -23.86
C VAL A 169 3.58 4.76 -23.37
N LEU A 170 3.10 4.89 -22.13
CA LEU A 170 2.68 6.17 -21.57
C LEU A 170 3.83 7.18 -21.48
N ARG A 171 5.05 6.77 -21.12
CA ARG A 171 6.20 7.70 -21.05
C ARG A 171 6.66 8.21 -22.41
N HIS A 172 6.47 7.44 -23.49
CA HIS A 172 6.84 7.86 -24.85
C HIS A 172 5.75 8.70 -25.53
N THR A 173 4.52 8.64 -25.03
CA THR A 173 3.35 9.24 -25.71
C THR A 173 2.76 10.44 -24.98
N LEU A 174 2.98 10.57 -23.67
CA LEU A 174 2.37 11.62 -22.85
C LEU A 174 3.41 12.61 -22.32
N SER A 175 2.95 13.84 -22.05
CA SER A 175 3.72 14.80 -21.26
C SER A 175 3.87 14.33 -19.80
N PHE A 176 4.83 14.90 -19.07
CA PHE A 176 5.13 14.48 -17.69
C PHE A 176 3.91 14.57 -16.75
N ASP A 177 3.15 15.67 -16.80
CA ASP A 177 2.00 15.88 -15.92
C ASP A 177 0.85 14.93 -16.23
N THR A 178 0.57 14.71 -17.52
CA THR A 178 -0.44 13.75 -17.96
C THR A 178 -0.02 12.31 -17.66
N TRP A 179 1.26 11.98 -17.84
CA TRP A 179 1.82 10.69 -17.46
C TRP A 179 1.70 10.46 -15.95
N LEU A 180 2.00 11.46 -15.12
CA LEU A 180 1.91 11.34 -13.67
C LEU A 180 0.47 11.10 -13.22
N ALA A 181 -0.49 11.86 -13.76
CA ALA A 181 -1.91 11.66 -13.48
C ALA A 181 -2.39 10.28 -13.95
N ALA A 182 -2.04 9.87 -15.18
CA ALA A 182 -2.36 8.56 -15.72
C ALA A 182 -1.74 7.42 -14.91
N LYS A 183 -0.53 7.60 -14.40
CA LYS A 183 0.14 6.63 -13.52
C LYS A 183 -0.59 6.52 -12.18
N VAL A 184 -0.90 7.63 -11.52
CA VAL A 184 -1.55 7.59 -10.20
C VAL A 184 -2.95 7.02 -10.32
N TRP A 185 -3.78 7.58 -11.20
CA TRP A 185 -5.19 7.20 -11.30
C TRP A 185 -5.40 5.95 -12.16
N GLY A 186 -4.69 5.83 -13.27
CA GLY A 186 -4.80 4.69 -14.18
C GLY A 186 -4.29 3.41 -13.56
N VAL A 187 -3.09 3.39 -12.95
CA VAL A 187 -2.57 2.17 -12.30
C VAL A 187 -3.45 1.77 -11.12
N THR A 188 -3.94 2.73 -10.34
CA THR A 188 -4.85 2.45 -9.21
C THR A 188 -6.15 1.81 -9.68
N SER A 189 -6.86 2.46 -10.62
CA SER A 189 -8.12 1.93 -11.18
C SER A 189 -7.92 0.55 -11.82
N LEU A 190 -6.84 0.40 -12.58
CA LEU A 190 -6.50 -0.86 -13.23
C LEU A 190 -6.18 -1.97 -12.22
N SER A 191 -5.51 -1.65 -11.12
CA SER A 191 -5.21 -2.60 -10.04
C SER A 191 -6.47 -3.06 -9.32
N PHE A 192 -7.44 -2.15 -9.09
CA PHE A 192 -8.75 -2.53 -8.56
C PHE A 192 -9.49 -3.46 -9.52
N LEU A 193 -9.60 -3.09 -10.79
CA LEU A 193 -10.24 -3.92 -11.81
C LEU A 193 -9.57 -5.31 -11.89
N PHE A 194 -8.24 -5.35 -11.93
CA PHE A 194 -7.48 -6.59 -11.91
C PHE A 194 -7.81 -7.43 -10.67
N THR A 195 -7.82 -6.82 -9.48
CA THR A 195 -8.16 -7.54 -8.23
C THR A 195 -9.55 -8.16 -8.30
N PHE A 196 -10.56 -7.44 -8.83
CA PHE A 196 -11.90 -7.98 -9.05
C PHE A 196 -11.89 -9.19 -9.99
N THR A 197 -11.07 -9.18 -11.06
CA THR A 197 -10.92 -10.35 -11.94
C THR A 197 -10.30 -11.56 -11.24
N GLN A 198 -9.56 -11.36 -10.14
CA GLN A 198 -8.96 -12.46 -9.37
C GLN A 198 -9.92 -13.07 -8.34
N LEU A 199 -11.00 -12.36 -7.95
CA LEU A 199 -11.94 -12.84 -6.93
C LEU A 199 -12.54 -14.23 -7.25
N PRO A 200 -13.02 -14.53 -8.48
CA PRO A 200 -13.56 -15.86 -8.76
C PRO A 200 -12.51 -16.97 -8.62
N MET A 201 -11.25 -16.67 -8.93
CA MET A 201 -10.15 -17.61 -8.77
C MET A 201 -9.83 -17.83 -7.29
N LEU A 202 -9.80 -16.77 -6.49
CA LEU A 202 -9.57 -16.85 -5.04
C LEU A 202 -10.68 -17.65 -4.34
N LEU A 203 -11.94 -17.38 -4.67
CA LEU A 203 -13.10 -18.10 -4.11
C LEU A 203 -13.09 -19.59 -4.45
N ARG A 204 -12.62 -19.96 -5.64
CA ARG A 204 -12.48 -21.37 -6.07
C ARG A 204 -11.37 -22.12 -5.34
N HIS A 205 -10.41 -21.42 -4.74
CA HIS A 205 -9.19 -22.00 -4.17
C HIS A 205 -9.06 -21.80 -2.65
N GLY A 206 -10.16 -21.47 -1.96
CA GLY A 206 -10.22 -21.55 -0.49
C GLY A 206 -10.49 -20.25 0.27
N LEU A 207 -10.64 -19.10 -0.41
CA LEU A 207 -10.90 -17.81 0.24
C LEU A 207 -12.22 -17.78 1.06
N THR A 208 -13.09 -18.78 0.90
CA THR A 208 -14.39 -18.87 1.58
C THR A 208 -14.36 -19.69 2.89
N GLN A 209 -13.22 -20.27 3.31
CA GLN A 209 -13.20 -21.12 4.51
C GLN A 209 -13.21 -20.35 5.86
N GLU A 210 -13.06 -19.02 5.85
CA GLU A 210 -12.98 -18.19 7.06
C GLU A 210 -14.14 -17.18 7.22
N ALA A 211 -15.36 -17.63 6.95
CA ALA A 211 -16.55 -16.97 7.48
C ALA A 211 -17.44 -17.95 8.26
N LYS A 212 -16.83 -18.90 9.00
CA LYS A 212 -17.50 -19.49 10.15
C LYS A 212 -17.25 -18.57 11.35
N PRO A 213 -18.26 -17.87 11.88
CA PRO A 213 -18.10 -17.16 13.13
C PRO A 213 -17.70 -18.18 14.19
N GLU A 214 -16.67 -17.88 14.98
CA GLU A 214 -16.30 -18.60 16.21
C GLU A 214 -17.43 -18.64 17.28
N ALA A 215 -18.66 -18.23 16.93
CA ALA A 215 -19.82 -18.16 17.80
C ALA A 215 -20.50 -19.51 18.08
N GLU A 216 -20.05 -20.63 17.49
CA GLU A 216 -20.66 -21.96 17.73
C GLU A 216 -19.87 -22.85 18.71
N ALA A 217 -18.73 -22.39 19.25
CA ALA A 217 -17.88 -23.23 20.12
C ALA A 217 -18.25 -23.21 21.61
N ASN A 218 -19.35 -22.56 22.02
CA ASN A 218 -19.80 -22.61 23.41
C ASN A 218 -21.34 -22.63 23.47
N PRO A 219 -21.99 -23.81 23.48
CA PRO A 219 -23.40 -23.86 23.83
C PRO A 219 -23.57 -23.32 25.26
N PRO A 220 -24.62 -22.52 25.54
CA PRO A 220 -24.93 -22.16 26.92
C PRO A 220 -25.10 -23.46 27.71
N HIS A 221 -24.25 -23.64 28.72
CA HIS A 221 -24.50 -24.62 29.75
C HIS A 221 -25.73 -24.14 30.52
N ASP A 222 -26.84 -24.88 30.42
CA ASP A 222 -28.02 -24.73 31.27
C ASP A 222 -27.67 -24.81 32.76
#